data_AF-A0A3N8H4M7-F1
#
_entry.id   AF-A0A3N8H4M7-F1
#
_cell.length_a   1.000
_cell.length_b   1.000
_cell.length_c   1.000
_cell.angle_alpha   90.00
_cell.angle_beta   90.00
_cell.angle_gamma   90.00
#
_symmetry.space_group_name_H-M   'P 1'
#
loop_
_entity.id
_entity.type
_entity.pdbx_description
1 polymer ?
#
loop_
_entity_poly.entity_id
_entity_poly.type
_entity_poly.pdbx_seq_one_letter_code
_entity_poly.pdbx_strand_id
1 'polypeptide(L)'
;MIAFDADVVMYDAWWPHKQAWGMENLSGTFSYYRVRRTLFLSRAHYLRTDEYTELEASIHRPDLPLAYAQFESLNWYDQRPESLSQLAQQIAQARGHQNPSDDASLLKTSAIYLAPFGPKGSQKPPTVCYAQDGYAFNESEVLWNAWQFQAPHLGDRHLTSGIGIYRLGVRRRTPTFYIWGSLSQLNGGTSSS
;
A
#
# COMPACT_ATOMS: atom_id res chain seq x y z
N MET A 1 -17.18 -4.94 -3.56
CA MET A 1 -15.75 -5.29 -3.47
C MET A 1 -15.02 -4.37 -4.43
N ILE A 2 -13.82 -3.89 -4.08
CA ILE A 2 -13.04 -3.00 -4.97
C ILE A 2 -11.94 -3.78 -5.67
N ALA A 3 -11.11 -4.49 -4.90
CA ALA A 3 -10.03 -5.32 -5.42
C ALA A 3 -9.71 -6.43 -4.40
N PHE A 4 -9.04 -7.49 -4.86
CA PHE A 4 -8.60 -8.59 -4.01
C PHE A 4 -7.35 -9.23 -4.58
N ASP A 5 -6.57 -9.88 -3.72
CA ASP A 5 -5.48 -10.75 -4.11
C ASP A 5 -5.68 -12.17 -3.51
N ALA A 6 -4.60 -12.93 -3.36
CA ALA A 6 -4.66 -14.26 -2.74
C ALA A 6 -5.17 -14.21 -1.29
N ASP A 7 -4.83 -13.16 -0.54
CA ASP A 7 -4.94 -13.13 0.92
C ASP A 7 -5.89 -12.06 1.45
N VAL A 8 -6.07 -10.94 0.73
CA VAL A 8 -6.78 -9.75 1.20
C VAL A 8 -7.89 -9.37 0.24
N VAL A 9 -9.02 -8.97 0.80
CA VAL A 9 -10.10 -8.29 0.08
C VAL A 9 -10.15 -6.84 0.53
N MET A 10 -10.15 -5.92 -0.44
CA MET A 10 -10.34 -4.49 -0.27
C MET A 10 -11.76 -4.13 -0.71
N TYR A 11 -12.53 -3.49 0.16
CA TYR A 11 -13.95 -3.25 -0.09
C TYR A 11 -14.45 -1.91 0.47
N ASP A 12 -15.56 -1.46 -0.10
CA ASP A 12 -16.41 -0.40 0.42
C ASP A 12 -17.68 -1.01 1.03
N ALA A 13 -18.34 -0.27 1.90
CA ALA A 13 -19.54 -0.68 2.60
C ALA A 13 -20.71 0.24 2.30
N TRP A 14 -21.90 -0.34 2.13
CA TRP A 14 -23.15 0.41 2.07
C TRP A 14 -23.52 0.91 3.47
N TRP A 15 -23.87 2.18 3.59
CA TRP A 15 -24.26 2.79 4.86
C TRP A 15 -25.77 3.06 4.85
N PRO A 16 -26.60 2.22 5.50
CA PRO A 16 -28.06 2.33 5.42
C PRO A 16 -28.60 3.68 5.89
N HIS A 17 -27.94 4.31 6.86
CA HIS A 17 -28.35 5.61 7.38
C HIS A 17 -28.05 6.77 6.41
N LYS A 18 -27.15 6.59 5.44
CA LYS A 18 -26.87 7.57 4.37
C LYS A 18 -27.52 7.21 3.04
N GLN A 19 -28.01 5.97 2.90
CA GLN A 19 -28.46 5.42 1.62
C GLN A 19 -27.39 5.60 0.53
N ALA A 20 -26.13 5.37 0.92
CA ALA A 20 -24.98 5.62 0.08
C ALA A 20 -23.83 4.66 0.40
N TRP A 21 -22.93 4.49 -0.57
CA TRP A 21 -21.65 3.83 -0.39
C TRP A 21 -20.69 4.75 0.36
N GLY A 22 -19.84 4.17 1.23
CA GLY A 22 -18.90 4.93 2.05
C GLY A 22 -17.91 5.78 1.23
N MET A 23 -17.65 5.40 -0.03
CA MET A 23 -16.68 6.05 -0.92
C MET A 23 -17.34 6.72 -2.14
N GLU A 24 -18.59 7.17 -2.02
CA GLU A 24 -19.28 7.89 -3.10
C GLU A 24 -18.60 9.22 -3.50
N ASN A 25 -17.93 9.90 -2.55
CA ASN A 25 -17.22 11.14 -2.84
C ASN A 25 -15.82 10.86 -3.41
N LEU A 26 -15.79 10.62 -4.71
CA LEU A 26 -14.57 10.32 -5.47
C LEU A 26 -13.54 11.47 -5.51
N SER A 27 -13.93 12.70 -5.13
CA SER A 27 -12.99 13.83 -4.99
C SER A 27 -12.31 13.92 -3.62
N GLY A 28 -12.80 13.14 -2.66
CA GLY A 28 -12.42 13.20 -1.25
C GLY A 28 -11.15 12.43 -0.89
N THR A 29 -11.06 12.11 0.39
CA THR A 29 -10.03 11.22 0.96
C THR A 29 -10.74 10.12 1.72
N PHE A 30 -10.38 8.87 1.45
CA PHE A 30 -10.94 7.71 2.12
C PHE A 30 -9.91 6.60 2.21
N SER A 31 -10.04 5.79 3.26
CA SER A 31 -9.30 4.55 3.42
C SER A 31 -10.23 3.38 3.15
N TYR A 32 -9.71 2.37 2.48
CA TYR A 32 -10.45 1.16 2.20
C TYR A 32 -10.60 0.29 3.44
N TYR A 33 -11.76 -0.35 3.57
CA TYR A 33 -11.86 -1.50 4.46
C TYR A 33 -11.08 -2.66 3.84
N ARG A 34 -10.34 -3.37 4.67
CA ARG A 34 -9.49 -4.48 4.26
C ARG A 34 -9.66 -5.61 5.25
N VAL A 35 -9.76 -6.82 4.74
CA VAL A 35 -9.95 -8.03 5.56
C VAL A 35 -9.30 -9.22 4.88
N ARG A 36 -8.94 -10.24 5.65
CA ARG A 36 -8.49 -11.53 5.08
C ARG A 36 -9.58 -12.10 4.18
N ARG A 37 -9.20 -12.59 3.01
CA ARG A 37 -10.10 -13.15 2.02
C ARG A 37 -10.90 -14.33 2.57
N THR A 38 -10.27 -15.18 3.38
CA THR A 38 -10.94 -16.30 4.06
C THR A 38 -12.10 -15.81 4.95
N LEU A 39 -11.86 -14.77 5.75
CA LEU A 39 -12.88 -14.18 6.61
C LEU A 39 -13.99 -13.52 5.78
N PHE A 40 -13.61 -12.80 4.71
CA PHE A 40 -14.58 -12.19 3.79
C PHE A 40 -15.52 -13.23 3.18
N LEU A 41 -14.97 -14.30 2.61
CA LEU A 41 -15.76 -15.35 1.96
C LEU A 41 -16.70 -16.06 2.96
N SER A 42 -16.31 -16.17 4.23
CA SER A 42 -17.15 -16.79 5.26
C SER A 42 -18.29 -15.90 5.80
N ARG A 43 -18.20 -14.57 5.63
CA ARG A 43 -19.11 -13.62 6.29
C ARG A 43 -19.78 -12.61 5.35
N ALA A 44 -19.37 -12.53 4.10
CA ALA A 44 -19.98 -11.60 3.15
C ALA A 44 -21.40 -12.06 2.80
N HIS A 45 -22.39 -11.25 3.17
CA HIS A 45 -23.80 -11.51 2.84
C HIS A 45 -24.22 -10.94 1.48
N TYR A 46 -23.58 -9.84 1.06
CA TYR A 46 -23.92 -9.16 -0.18
C TYR A 46 -22.66 -8.53 -0.78
N LEU A 47 -22.55 -8.63 -2.11
CA LEU A 47 -21.53 -7.97 -2.90
C LEU A 47 -22.23 -7.04 -3.88
N ARG A 48 -21.79 -5.77 -3.94
CA ARG A 48 -22.17 -4.88 -5.03
C ARG A 48 -21.87 -5.58 -6.35
N THR A 49 -22.89 -5.72 -7.19
CA THR A 49 -22.79 -6.32 -8.54
C THR A 49 -22.74 -5.27 -9.64
N ASP A 50 -23.00 -4.01 -9.33
CA ASP A 50 -22.88 -2.93 -10.32
C ASP A 50 -21.43 -2.81 -10.76
N GLU A 51 -21.23 -2.71 -12.07
CA GLU A 51 -19.92 -2.39 -12.64
C GLU A 51 -19.47 -0.99 -12.20
N TYR A 52 -18.16 -0.82 -12.08
CA TYR A 52 -17.62 0.52 -11.91
C TYR A 52 -17.77 1.31 -13.19
N THR A 53 -18.24 2.55 -13.03
CA THR A 53 -18.08 3.58 -14.04
C THR A 53 -16.59 3.79 -14.34
N GLU A 54 -16.28 4.31 -15.53
CA GLU A 54 -14.90 4.63 -15.90
C GLU A 54 -14.22 5.58 -14.89
N LEU A 55 -14.99 6.51 -14.32
CA LEU A 55 -14.51 7.43 -13.30
C LEU A 55 -14.18 6.70 -11.99
N GLU A 56 -15.07 5.84 -11.49
CA GLU A 56 -14.83 5.01 -10.31
C GLU A 56 -13.59 4.13 -10.54
N ALA A 57 -13.48 3.47 -11.69
CA ALA A 57 -12.33 2.64 -12.03
C ALA A 57 -11.01 3.45 -12.07
N SER A 58 -11.02 4.63 -12.67
CA SER A 58 -9.85 5.51 -12.74
C SER A 58 -9.35 6.00 -11.37
N ILE A 59 -10.25 6.09 -10.38
CA ILE A 59 -9.95 6.62 -9.05
C ILE A 59 -9.61 5.48 -8.09
N HIS A 60 -10.40 4.41 -8.10
CA HIS A 60 -10.14 3.27 -7.25
C HIS A 60 -8.87 2.53 -7.65
N ARG A 61 -8.56 2.49 -8.96
CA ARG A 61 -7.42 1.80 -9.56
C ARG A 61 -7.32 0.35 -9.07
N PRO A 62 -8.36 -0.49 -9.35
CA PRO A 62 -8.38 -1.88 -8.91
C PRO A 62 -7.26 -2.73 -9.56
N ASP A 63 -6.64 -2.21 -10.61
CA ASP A 63 -5.48 -2.77 -11.28
C ASP A 63 -4.17 -2.60 -10.49
N LEU A 64 -4.11 -1.67 -9.54
CA LEU A 64 -2.93 -1.48 -8.70
C LEU A 64 -2.88 -2.53 -7.58
N PRO A 65 -1.68 -3.03 -7.25
CA PRO A 65 -1.53 -4.11 -6.29
C PRO A 65 -1.95 -3.68 -4.88
N LEU A 66 -2.49 -4.62 -4.11
CA LEU A 66 -2.82 -4.40 -2.70
C LEU A 66 -1.57 -4.30 -1.82
N ALA A 67 -0.47 -4.90 -2.28
CA ALA A 67 0.82 -4.77 -1.64
C ALA A 67 1.96 -4.77 -2.67
N TYR A 68 3.01 -4.03 -2.38
CA TYR A 68 4.08 -3.71 -3.30
C TYR A 68 5.41 -3.61 -2.56
N ALA A 69 6.52 -3.92 -3.24
CA ALA A 69 7.87 -3.80 -2.70
C ALA A 69 8.04 -4.46 -1.31
N GLN A 70 7.56 -5.71 -1.18
CA GLN A 70 7.73 -6.50 0.04
C GLN A 70 9.07 -7.22 0.03
N PHE A 71 9.84 -7.05 1.11
CA PHE A 71 11.13 -7.68 1.33
C PHE A 71 11.30 -8.05 2.79
N GLU A 72 11.53 -9.33 3.08
CA GLU A 72 11.81 -9.80 4.45
C GLU A 72 13.23 -9.48 4.89
N SER A 73 14.18 -9.44 3.95
CA SER A 73 15.61 -9.27 4.22
C SER A 73 16.08 -7.81 4.33
N LEU A 74 15.22 -6.83 4.03
CA LEU A 74 15.51 -5.40 4.16
C LEU A 74 14.72 -4.85 5.34
N ASN A 75 15.27 -3.91 6.12
CA ASN A 75 14.58 -3.39 7.30
C ASN A 75 14.54 -1.85 7.34
N TRP A 76 13.43 -1.27 7.79
CA TRP A 76 13.32 0.18 7.98
C TRP A 76 14.30 0.74 9.01
N TYR A 77 14.66 -0.09 10.00
CA TYR A 77 15.54 0.29 11.10
C TYR A 77 17.03 0.13 10.77
N ASP A 78 17.35 -0.44 9.61
CA ASP A 78 18.74 -0.50 9.14
C ASP A 78 19.21 0.88 8.64
N GLN A 79 20.52 1.02 8.49
CA GLN A 79 21.09 2.20 7.87
C GLN A 79 20.52 2.37 6.46
N ARG A 80 19.89 3.52 6.23
CA ARG A 80 19.37 3.89 4.93
C ARG A 80 20.49 3.86 3.87
N PRO A 81 20.22 3.35 2.65
CA PRO A 81 21.14 3.46 1.54
C PRO A 81 21.53 4.92 1.23
N GLU A 82 22.78 5.13 0.85
CA GLU A 82 23.37 6.44 0.55
C GLU A 82 22.91 6.98 -0.81
N SER A 83 22.50 6.10 -1.72
CA SER A 83 22.03 6.48 -3.06
C SER A 83 20.93 5.54 -3.57
N LEU A 84 20.18 6.04 -4.56
CA LEU A 84 19.16 5.25 -5.26
C LEU A 84 19.78 4.02 -5.96
N SER A 85 20.97 4.17 -6.54
CA SER A 85 21.69 3.06 -7.19
C SER A 85 22.07 1.96 -6.21
N GLN A 86 22.53 2.34 -5.01
CA GLN A 86 22.84 1.36 -3.95
C GLN A 86 21.58 0.63 -3.49
N LEU A 87 20.47 1.35 -3.33
CA LEU A 87 19.18 0.73 -3.00
C LEU A 87 18.73 -0.25 -4.08
N ALA A 88 18.83 0.14 -5.36
CA ALA A 88 18.46 -0.74 -6.47
C ALA A 88 19.27 -2.04 -6.48
N GLN A 89 20.56 -1.99 -6.14
CA GLN A 89 21.41 -3.17 -5.99
C GLN A 89 20.96 -4.06 -4.83
N GLN A 90 20.65 -3.48 -3.67
CA GLN A 90 20.15 -4.23 -2.51
C GLN A 90 18.81 -4.91 -2.82
N ILE A 91 17.90 -4.23 -3.52
CA ILE A 91 16.63 -4.79 -3.99
C ILE A 91 16.87 -5.97 -4.94
N ALA A 92 17.75 -5.81 -5.93
CA ALA A 92 18.06 -6.89 -6.88
C ALA A 92 18.65 -8.13 -6.18
N GLN A 93 19.51 -7.92 -5.18
CA GLN A 93 20.04 -8.99 -4.33
C GLN A 93 18.93 -9.67 -3.51
N ALA A 94 18.04 -8.89 -2.91
CA ALA A 94 16.94 -9.40 -2.09
C ALA A 94 15.86 -10.15 -2.91
N ARG A 95 15.62 -9.75 -4.18
CA ARG A 95 14.70 -10.47 -5.08
C ARG A 95 15.24 -11.80 -5.58
N GLY A 96 16.56 -11.98 -5.63
CA GLY A 96 17.19 -13.15 -6.23
C GLY A 96 17.01 -13.21 -7.75
N HIS A 97 17.90 -12.52 -8.48
CA HIS A 97 18.03 -12.53 -9.96
C HIS A 97 16.79 -12.17 -10.81
N GLN A 98 15.69 -11.71 -10.22
CA GLN A 98 14.59 -11.10 -10.98
C GLN A 98 14.95 -9.65 -11.33
N ASN A 99 14.73 -9.25 -12.58
CA ASN A 99 15.08 -7.91 -13.04
C ASN A 99 13.98 -6.93 -12.62
N PRO A 100 14.27 -5.90 -11.80
CA PRO A 100 13.25 -4.94 -11.30
C PRO A 100 12.57 -4.11 -12.39
N SER A 101 13.06 -4.20 -13.63
CA SER A 101 12.55 -3.52 -14.82
C SER A 101 11.47 -4.30 -15.57
N ASP A 102 11.06 -5.47 -15.09
CA ASP A 102 9.94 -6.19 -15.70
C ASP A 102 8.66 -5.35 -15.55
N ASP A 103 7.92 -5.15 -16.63
CA ASP A 103 6.70 -4.33 -16.62
C ASP A 103 5.65 -4.83 -15.59
N ALA A 104 5.71 -6.11 -15.24
CA ALA A 104 4.91 -6.73 -14.19
C ALA A 104 5.29 -6.29 -12.77
N SER A 105 6.52 -5.83 -12.53
CA SER A 105 6.97 -5.32 -11.22
C SER A 105 6.82 -3.81 -11.08
N LEU A 106 6.30 -3.10 -12.10
CA LEU A 106 6.08 -1.65 -12.02
C LEU A 106 4.75 -1.31 -11.35
N LEU A 107 4.78 -0.27 -10.52
CA LEU A 107 3.57 0.37 -9.99
C LEU A 107 3.09 1.44 -10.98
N LYS A 108 2.16 1.06 -11.87
CA LYS A 108 1.70 1.85 -13.03
C LYS A 108 0.87 3.09 -12.67
N THR A 109 1.47 4.08 -12.03
CA THR A 109 0.83 5.35 -11.72
C THR A 109 1.88 6.44 -11.58
N SER A 110 1.54 7.66 -12.00
CA SER A 110 2.46 8.80 -11.98
C SER A 110 2.62 9.44 -10.60
N ALA A 111 1.70 9.17 -9.67
CA ALA A 111 1.72 9.74 -8.32
C ALA A 111 1.11 8.80 -7.29
N ILE A 112 1.70 8.76 -6.10
CA ILE A 112 1.15 8.08 -4.92
C ILE A 112 1.32 8.94 -3.68
N TYR A 113 0.47 8.73 -2.68
CA TYR A 113 0.75 9.15 -1.31
C TYR A 113 1.32 7.98 -0.52
N LEU A 114 2.38 8.22 0.24
CA LEU A 114 2.96 7.27 1.18
C LEU A 114 2.70 7.75 2.61
N ALA A 115 2.05 6.92 3.42
CA ALA A 115 1.73 7.17 4.82
C ALA A 115 2.72 6.43 5.73
N PRO A 116 3.63 7.13 6.43
CA PRO A 116 4.53 6.52 7.38
C PRO A 116 3.81 6.03 8.65
N PHE A 117 4.52 5.26 9.46
CA PHE A 117 4.10 4.91 10.82
C PHE A 117 4.97 5.59 11.87
N GLY A 118 4.41 5.85 13.05
CA GLY A 118 5.12 6.40 14.20
C GLY A 118 5.71 5.34 15.11
N PRO A 119 6.46 5.75 16.16
CA PRO A 119 7.15 4.83 17.08
C PRO A 119 6.23 3.88 17.88
N LYS A 120 4.92 4.14 17.87
CA LYS A 120 3.88 3.30 18.50
C LYS A 120 2.91 2.67 17.47
N GLY A 121 3.24 2.71 16.18
CA GLY A 121 2.42 2.16 15.10
C GLY A 121 1.31 3.08 14.60
N SER A 122 1.16 4.28 15.17
CA SER A 122 0.20 5.29 14.70
C SER A 122 0.51 5.73 13.28
N GLN A 123 -0.49 5.87 12.41
CA GLN A 123 -0.28 6.45 11.08
C GLN A 123 0.15 7.92 11.16
N LYS A 124 1.05 8.31 10.25
CA LYS A 124 1.51 9.69 10.07
C LYS A 124 0.90 10.29 8.80
N PRO A 125 0.88 11.64 8.68
CA PRO A 125 0.35 12.30 7.51
C PRO A 125 0.98 11.76 6.22
N PRO A 126 0.18 11.33 5.22
CA PRO A 126 0.71 10.86 3.96
C PRO A 126 1.36 12.00 3.15
N THR A 127 2.49 11.70 2.53
CA THR A 127 3.22 12.62 1.64
C THR A 127 3.15 12.13 0.20
N VAL A 128 2.91 13.05 -0.74
CA VAL A 128 2.88 12.73 -2.17
C VAL A 128 4.28 12.56 -2.72
N CYS A 129 4.48 11.55 -3.57
CA CYS A 129 5.63 11.43 -4.44
C CYS A 129 5.17 11.17 -5.88
N TYR A 130 6.06 11.46 -6.83
CA TYR A 130 5.82 11.36 -8.27
C TYR A 130 6.84 10.40 -8.89
N ALA A 131 6.39 9.63 -9.88
CA ALA A 131 7.26 8.74 -10.64
C ALA A 131 8.29 9.58 -11.41
N GLN A 132 9.54 9.13 -11.45
CA GLN A 132 10.61 9.91 -12.09
C GLN A 132 10.39 10.06 -13.60
N ASP A 133 9.82 9.03 -14.24
CA ASP A 133 9.45 9.03 -15.66
C ASP A 133 8.08 9.68 -15.94
N GLY A 134 7.36 10.09 -14.89
CA GLY A 134 6.01 10.65 -14.98
C GLY A 134 4.90 9.62 -15.29
N TYR A 135 5.21 8.33 -15.32
CA TYR A 135 4.28 7.27 -15.73
C TYR A 135 4.13 6.15 -14.68
N ALA A 136 5.23 5.57 -14.21
CA ALA A 136 5.20 4.43 -13.29
C ALA A 136 6.39 4.43 -12.33
N PHE A 137 6.19 3.90 -11.13
CA PHE A 137 7.28 3.71 -10.18
C PHE A 137 7.88 2.32 -10.31
N ASN A 138 9.22 2.22 -10.27
CA ASN A 138 9.89 0.98 -9.88
C ASN A 138 9.98 0.85 -8.35
N GLU A 139 10.35 -0.33 -7.84
CA GLU A 139 10.45 -0.59 -6.40
C GLU A 139 11.45 0.34 -5.69
N SER A 140 12.60 0.60 -6.33
CA SER A 140 13.65 1.46 -5.77
C SER A 140 13.17 2.88 -5.54
N GLU A 141 12.40 3.45 -6.48
CA GLU A 141 11.81 4.78 -6.35
C GLU A 141 10.81 4.86 -5.19
N VAL A 142 9.91 3.87 -5.09
CA VAL A 142 8.93 3.84 -4.00
C VAL A 142 9.64 3.70 -2.65
N LEU A 143 10.57 2.75 -2.54
CA LEU A 143 11.29 2.49 -1.30
C LEU A 143 12.22 3.65 -0.90
N TRP A 144 12.85 4.33 -1.86
CA TRP A 144 13.67 5.51 -1.59
C TRP A 144 12.85 6.64 -0.95
N ASN A 145 11.67 6.93 -1.51
CA ASN A 145 10.72 7.89 -0.95
C ASN A 145 10.19 7.40 0.42
N ALA A 146 9.86 6.12 0.53
CA ALA A 146 9.37 5.54 1.78
C ALA A 146 10.39 5.68 2.91
N TRP A 147 11.68 5.40 2.69
CA TRP A 147 12.73 5.61 3.67
C TRP A 147 12.86 7.08 4.09
N GLN A 148 12.81 8.01 3.12
CA GLN A 148 12.85 9.44 3.42
C GLN A 148 11.72 9.86 4.36
N PHE A 149 10.50 9.37 4.11
CA PHE A 149 9.34 9.75 4.90
C PHE A 149 9.22 8.97 6.21
N GLN A 150 9.75 7.75 6.28
CA GLN A 150 9.67 6.89 7.46
C GLN A 150 10.75 7.22 8.49
N ALA A 151 11.98 7.54 8.06
CA ALA A 151 13.12 7.74 8.95
C ALA A 151 12.87 8.73 10.11
N PRO A 152 12.22 9.91 9.90
CA PRO A 152 11.93 10.85 10.99
C PRO A 152 10.92 10.35 12.03
N HIS A 153 10.28 9.21 11.78
CA HIS A 153 9.21 8.66 12.60
C HIS A 153 9.56 7.31 13.24
N LEU A 154 10.75 6.78 12.95
CA LEU A 154 11.30 5.64 13.66
C LEU A 154 11.72 6.08 15.06
N GLY A 155 11.50 5.21 16.03
CA GLY A 155 12.06 5.35 17.37
C GLY A 155 12.81 4.08 17.75
N ASP A 156 13.35 4.02 18.97
CA ASP A 156 14.22 2.92 19.41
C ASP A 156 13.54 1.55 19.39
N ARG A 157 12.21 1.52 19.45
CA ARG A 157 11.44 0.27 19.38
C ARG A 157 11.24 -0.18 17.92
N HIS A 158 11.74 -1.38 17.63
CA HIS A 158 11.51 -2.05 16.35
C HIS A 158 10.10 -2.66 16.32
N LEU A 159 9.17 -2.02 15.61
CA LEU A 159 7.78 -2.45 15.50
C LEU A 159 7.55 -3.46 14.38
N THR A 160 8.47 -3.53 13.42
CA THR A 160 8.33 -4.30 12.20
C THR A 160 9.65 -5.02 11.89
N SER A 161 9.51 -6.15 11.21
CA SER A 161 10.59 -6.81 10.48
C SER A 161 10.30 -6.66 8.99
N GLY A 162 11.35 -6.63 8.17
CA GLY A 162 11.17 -6.45 6.75
C GLY A 162 10.74 -5.03 6.36
N ILE A 163 10.45 -4.84 5.08
CA ILE A 163 9.81 -3.66 4.52
C ILE A 163 8.67 -4.07 3.60
N GLY A 164 7.64 -3.22 3.53
CA GLY A 164 6.50 -3.43 2.64
C GLY A 164 5.65 -2.17 2.50
N ILE A 165 5.03 -2.06 1.32
CA ILE A 165 4.13 -0.96 0.97
C ILE A 165 2.76 -1.56 0.68
N TYR A 166 1.71 -0.97 1.24
CA TYR A 166 0.37 -1.59 1.23
C TYR A 166 -0.70 -0.58 0.90
N ARG A 167 -1.68 -0.98 0.08
CA ARG A 167 -2.77 -0.12 -0.33
C ARG A 167 -3.59 0.32 0.87
N LEU A 168 -3.78 1.63 1.01
CA LEU A 168 -4.56 2.24 2.09
C LEU A 168 -5.90 2.76 1.59
N GLY A 169 -5.90 3.50 0.47
CA GLY A 169 -7.01 4.36 0.14
C GLY A 169 -6.76 5.25 -1.07
N VAL A 170 -7.48 6.37 -1.10
CA VAL A 170 -7.34 7.44 -2.08
C VAL A 170 -7.30 8.78 -1.34
N ARG A 171 -6.46 9.70 -1.82
CA ARG A 171 -6.37 11.07 -1.34
C ARG A 171 -6.29 11.99 -2.54
N ARG A 172 -7.26 12.90 -2.70
CA ARG A 172 -7.31 13.85 -3.83
C ARG A 172 -7.20 13.16 -5.19
N ARG A 173 -7.95 12.06 -5.38
CA ARG A 173 -7.91 11.17 -6.57
C ARG A 173 -6.59 10.44 -6.82
N THR A 174 -5.64 10.52 -5.89
CA THR A 174 -4.36 9.82 -5.99
C THR A 174 -4.37 8.59 -5.07
N PRO A 175 -3.90 7.43 -5.55
CA PRO A 175 -3.63 6.27 -4.70
C PRO A 175 -2.86 6.61 -3.42
N THR A 176 -3.31 6.07 -2.29
CA THR A 176 -2.58 6.16 -1.02
C THR A 176 -2.18 4.78 -0.57
N PHE A 177 -0.92 4.66 -0.15
CA PHE A 177 -0.33 3.48 0.45
C PHE A 177 0.21 3.82 1.84
N TYR A 178 0.32 2.83 2.71
CA TYR A 178 1.02 2.96 3.99
C TYR A 178 2.28 2.10 4.01
N ILE A 179 3.25 2.56 4.78
CA ILE A 179 4.55 1.93 5.02
C ILE A 179 4.40 0.99 6.22
N TRP A 180 4.93 -0.23 6.14
CA TRP A 180 4.99 -1.18 7.26
C TRP A 180 6.04 -2.27 7.02
N GLY A 181 6.08 -3.34 7.83
CA GLY A 181 7.02 -4.47 7.64
C GLY A 181 6.75 -5.28 6.37
N SER A 182 7.47 -6.40 6.19
CA SER A 182 7.25 -7.33 5.06
C SER A 182 5.87 -7.98 5.07
N LEU A 183 5.23 -8.05 6.24
CA LEU A 183 3.84 -8.46 6.40
C LEU A 183 2.99 -7.26 6.82
N SER A 184 1.79 -7.15 6.23
CA SER A 184 0.88 -6.03 6.47
C SER A 184 0.41 -5.94 7.92
N GLN A 185 -0.10 -4.77 8.34
CA GLN A 185 -0.73 -4.61 9.66
C GLN A 185 -1.93 -5.56 9.90
N LEU A 186 -2.58 -6.06 8.84
CA LEU A 186 -3.66 -7.05 8.93
C LEU A 186 -3.14 -8.44 9.37
N ASN A 187 -1.85 -8.70 9.18
CA ASN A 187 -1.20 -9.95 9.56
C ASN A 187 -0.72 -9.93 11.02
N GLY A 188 -0.52 -8.74 11.61
CA GLY A 188 -0.11 -8.58 13.01
C GLY A 188 -1.18 -8.91 14.05
N GLY A 189 -2.41 -9.21 13.63
CA GLY A 189 -3.52 -9.61 14.51
C GLY A 189 -3.51 -11.07 14.97
N THR A 190 -2.49 -11.86 14.62
CA THR A 190 -2.30 -13.26 15.09
C THR A 190 -1.29 -13.40 16.22
N SER A 191 -1.13 -12.37 17.04
CA SER A 191 -0.39 -12.44 18.30
C SER A 191 -1.29 -11.95 19.44
N SER A 192 -1.62 -12.84 20.38
CA SER A 192 -2.46 -12.66 21.59
C SER A 192 -3.94 -12.33 21.29
N SER A 193 -4.94 -13.13 21.67
CA SER A 193 -5.12 -13.99 22.85
C SER A 193 -6.04 -15.17 22.54
#